data_AF-A0A2V8PWZ2-F1
#
_entry.id   AF-A0A2V8PWZ2-F1
#
_cell.length_a   1.000
_cell.length_b   1.000
_cell.length_c   1.000
_cell.angle_alpha   90.00
_cell.angle_beta   90.00
_cell.angle_gamma   90.00
#
_symmetry.space_group_name_H-M   'P 1'
#
loop_
_entity.id
_entity.type
_entity.pdbx_description
1 polymer ?
#
loop_
_entity_poly.entity_id
_entity_poly.type
_entity_poly.pdbx_seq_one_letter_code
_entity_poly.pdbx_strand_id
1 'polypeptide(L)'
;MDQQLFEKIIKKWRKRSNPTETLTLNQIANMVLLSGSSKNASIIGTTLSLFIQYFYPPKGSYGHKWGVNWTTVQRDHPHLFDQQPRPGQPPEPPTSRELLDDMKLALTDEIAEVKRELNDHPLNAWVQHELGMAGDGSFLYESYVELPRDTEFPIPEGVGIFLKFPRSVDPYLVEATLLSYDALNSLIIFEVTRPLSSRHVGTQFTIIPRLEELLVALKARLSALESAKAALSWRLLRGDFTPERRSWNGPVSKLGLDNPQ
;
A
#
# COMPACT_ATOMS: atom_id res chain seq x y z
N MET A 1 12.75 -20.10 24.71
CA MET A 1 12.26 -19.42 23.49
C MET A 1 12.14 -17.91 23.73
N ASP A 2 11.69 -17.49 24.91
CA ASP A 2 11.37 -16.08 25.22
C ASP A 2 12.57 -15.13 25.27
N GLN A 3 13.75 -15.59 25.72
CA GLN A 3 14.96 -14.75 25.77
C GLN A 3 15.50 -14.37 24.39
N GLN A 4 15.48 -15.31 23.43
CA GLN A 4 15.86 -15.02 22.04
C GLN A 4 14.90 -14.02 21.39
N LEU A 5 13.60 -14.14 21.69
CA LEU A 5 12.59 -13.22 21.20
C LEU A 5 12.75 -11.82 21.81
N PHE A 6 13.03 -11.73 23.12
CA PHE A 6 13.38 -10.48 23.80
C PHE A 6 14.59 -9.79 23.14
N GLU A 7 15.70 -10.50 22.95
CA GLU A 7 16.89 -9.92 22.31
C GLU A 7 16.58 -9.44 20.88
N LYS A 8 15.77 -10.21 20.14
CA LYS A 8 15.35 -9.84 18.79
C LYS A 8 14.50 -8.57 18.79
N ILE A 9 13.58 -8.41 19.75
CA ILE A 9 12.80 -7.18 19.96
C ILE A 9 13.74 -5.99 20.16
N ILE A 10 14.67 -6.09 21.13
CA ILE A 10 15.60 -5.00 21.46
C ILE A 10 16.50 -4.63 20.28
N LYS A 11 17.09 -5.62 19.60
CA LYS A 11 17.96 -5.41 18.43
C LYS A 11 17.22 -4.71 17.29
N LYS A 12 15.99 -5.14 16.97
CA LYS A 12 15.19 -4.52 15.89
C LYS A 12 14.69 -3.13 16.28
N TRP A 13 14.27 -2.92 17.53
CA TRP A 13 13.81 -1.61 18.00
C TRP A 13 14.92 -0.56 17.99
N ARG A 14 16.15 -0.94 18.41
CA ARG A 14 17.32 -0.06 18.40
C ARG A 14 17.70 0.43 17.00
N LYS A 15 17.47 -0.40 15.97
CA LYS A 15 17.79 -0.08 14.57
C LYS A 15 16.78 0.89 13.91
N ARG A 16 15.69 1.26 14.59
CA ARG A 16 14.74 2.25 14.07
C ARG A 16 15.37 3.65 14.02
N SER A 17 14.86 4.48 13.13
CA SER A 17 15.23 5.91 13.05
C SER A 17 14.99 6.66 14.37
N ASN A 18 13.94 6.29 15.11
CA ASN A 18 13.68 6.77 16.45
C ASN A 18 13.53 5.60 17.45
N PRO A 19 14.61 5.20 18.14
CA PRO A 19 14.56 4.12 19.13
C PRO A 19 13.72 4.41 20.38
N THR A 20 13.42 5.69 20.68
CA THR A 20 12.61 6.06 21.84
C THR A 20 11.11 6.08 21.55
N GLU A 21 10.72 5.88 20.29
CA GLU A 21 9.32 5.79 19.88
C GLU A 21 8.61 4.62 20.55
N THR A 22 7.44 4.88 21.12
CA THR A 22 6.57 3.84 21.69
C THR A 22 5.74 3.16 20.61
N LEU A 23 5.61 1.84 20.65
CA LEU A 23 4.96 1.03 19.61
C LEU A 23 3.82 0.18 20.17
N THR A 24 2.78 -0.05 19.37
CA THR A 24 1.73 -1.02 19.69
C THR A 24 2.22 -2.45 19.56
N LEU A 25 1.55 -3.41 20.22
CA LEU A 25 1.88 -4.84 20.10
C LEU A 25 1.89 -5.32 18.64
N ASN A 26 0.95 -4.85 17.83
CA ASN A 26 0.89 -5.19 16.40
C ASN A 26 2.09 -4.63 15.63
N GLN A 27 2.52 -3.40 15.93
CA GLN A 27 3.71 -2.80 15.31
C GLN A 27 5.00 -3.53 15.71
N ILE A 28 5.11 -3.97 16.97
CA ILE A 28 6.25 -4.74 17.46
C ILE A 28 6.25 -6.15 16.84
N ALA A 29 5.08 -6.78 16.75
CA ALA A 29 4.91 -8.07 16.10
C ALA A 29 5.26 -8.00 14.61
N ASN A 30 4.83 -6.94 13.91
CA ASN A 30 5.21 -6.71 12.53
C ASN A 30 6.74 -6.54 12.38
N MET A 31 7.36 -5.76 13.27
CA MET A 31 8.80 -5.52 13.28
C MET A 31 9.64 -6.79 13.53
N VAL A 32 9.17 -7.69 14.40
CA VAL A 32 9.99 -8.79 14.94
C VAL A 32 9.65 -10.13 14.31
N LEU A 33 8.37 -10.36 14.02
CA LEU A 33 7.83 -11.61 13.50
C LEU A 33 7.33 -11.46 12.05
N LEU A 34 7.50 -10.29 11.44
CA LEU A 34 7.11 -9.99 10.05
C LEU A 34 5.60 -10.17 9.81
N SER A 35 4.79 -10.10 10.88
CA SER A 35 3.34 -10.12 10.79
C SER A 35 2.73 -9.55 12.08
N GLY A 36 1.95 -8.48 11.94
CA GLY A 36 1.19 -7.83 13.01
C GLY A 36 -0.11 -8.54 13.42
N SER A 37 -0.28 -9.82 13.08
CA SER A 37 -1.49 -10.60 13.41
C SER A 37 -1.76 -10.63 14.92
N SER A 38 -3.04 -10.77 15.31
CA SER A 38 -3.44 -10.84 16.73
C SER A 38 -2.72 -11.95 17.50
N LYS A 39 -2.46 -13.09 16.85
CA LYS A 39 -1.66 -14.20 17.40
C LYS A 39 -0.23 -13.76 17.72
N ASN A 40 0.44 -13.11 16.77
CA ASN A 40 1.82 -12.64 16.96
C ASN A 40 1.90 -11.49 17.96
N ALA A 41 0.92 -10.58 17.95
CA ALA A 41 0.79 -9.52 18.94
C ALA A 41 0.62 -10.09 20.36
N SER A 42 -0.14 -11.18 20.51
CA SER A 42 -0.26 -11.89 21.79
C SER A 42 1.08 -12.50 22.23
N ILE A 43 1.84 -13.12 21.32
CA ILE A 43 3.16 -13.68 21.63
C ILE A 43 4.10 -12.56 22.11
N ILE A 44 4.15 -11.43 21.38
CA ILE A 44 4.92 -10.26 21.80
C ILE A 44 4.45 -9.74 23.16
N GLY A 45 3.14 -9.60 23.37
CA GLY A 45 2.58 -9.13 24.64
C GLY A 45 3.01 -10.00 25.82
N THR A 46 3.02 -11.33 25.65
CA THR A 46 3.54 -12.27 26.65
C THR A 46 5.02 -12.04 26.90
N THR A 47 5.85 -11.92 25.86
CA THR A 47 7.29 -11.67 26.01
C THR A 47 7.58 -10.33 26.69
N LEU A 48 6.90 -9.24 26.31
CA LEU A 48 7.08 -7.93 26.95
C LEU A 48 6.68 -7.98 28.43
N SER A 49 5.63 -8.73 28.77
CA SER A 49 5.18 -8.92 30.16
C SER A 49 6.16 -9.76 30.98
N LEU A 50 6.77 -10.79 30.39
CA LEU A 50 7.83 -11.58 31.04
C LEU A 50 9.07 -10.74 31.33
N PHE A 51 9.37 -9.78 30.45
CA PHE A 51 10.54 -8.90 30.53
C PHE A 51 10.18 -7.47 30.95
N ILE A 52 9.10 -7.30 31.72
CA ILE A 52 8.47 -6.01 32.02
C ILE A 52 9.43 -4.94 32.54
N GLN A 53 10.47 -5.32 33.29
CA GLN A 53 11.49 -4.40 33.83
C GLN A 53 12.29 -3.63 32.75
N TYR A 54 12.29 -4.15 31.51
CA TYR A 54 12.96 -3.56 30.36
C TYR A 54 12.04 -2.69 29.49
N PHE A 55 10.75 -2.63 29.82
CA PHE A 55 9.76 -1.91 29.02
C PHE A 55 8.92 -0.97 29.88
N TYR A 56 8.41 0.08 29.27
CA TYR A 56 7.38 0.92 29.84
C TYR A 56 6.02 0.40 29.36
N PRO A 57 5.21 -0.22 30.24
CA PRO A 57 3.87 -0.63 29.88
C PRO A 57 3.01 0.59 29.55
N PRO A 58 1.94 0.41 28.75
CA PRO A 58 1.07 1.51 28.40
C PRO A 58 0.44 2.15 29.64
N LYS A 59 0.46 3.48 29.72
CA LYS A 59 -0.15 4.23 30.83
C LYS A 59 -1.61 4.58 30.49
N GLY A 60 -2.54 4.07 31.28
CA GLY A 60 -3.96 4.44 31.24
C GLY A 60 -4.80 3.75 30.16
N SER A 61 -6.11 3.97 30.22
CA SER A 61 -7.16 3.29 29.44
C SER A 61 -7.08 3.47 27.91
N TYR A 62 -6.25 4.42 27.44
CA TYR A 62 -6.09 4.79 26.04
C TYR A 62 -4.66 4.57 25.51
N GLY A 63 -3.74 4.11 26.36
CA GLY A 63 -2.39 3.75 25.96
C GLY A 63 -2.38 2.32 25.43
N HIS A 64 -2.13 2.13 24.14
CA HIS A 64 -1.86 0.80 23.55
C HIS A 64 -0.38 0.61 23.19
N LYS A 65 0.49 1.53 23.61
CA LYS A 65 1.89 1.62 23.17
C LYS A 65 2.86 1.31 24.30
N TRP A 66 3.82 0.47 23.99
CA TRP A 66 4.94 0.07 24.84
C TRP A 66 6.17 0.91 24.50
N GLY A 67 6.93 1.30 25.52
CA GLY A 67 8.25 1.91 25.35
C GLY A 67 9.36 0.98 25.83
N VAL A 68 10.62 1.25 25.45
CA VAL A 68 11.78 0.52 25.96
C VAL A 68 12.49 1.34 27.02
N ASN A 69 12.82 0.72 28.16
CA ASN A 69 13.68 1.32 29.17
C ASN A 69 15.15 1.10 28.82
N TRP A 70 15.66 1.91 27.89
CA TRP A 70 17.00 1.78 27.34
C TRP A 70 18.10 1.78 28.40
N THR A 71 17.94 2.54 29.49
CA THR A 71 18.91 2.58 30.60
C THR A 71 19.06 1.21 31.28
N THR A 72 17.93 0.55 31.57
CA THR A 72 17.93 -0.77 32.21
C THR A 72 18.42 -1.85 31.25
N VAL A 73 18.03 -1.77 29.97
CA VAL A 73 18.51 -2.71 28.94
C VAL A 73 20.02 -2.58 28.74
N GLN A 74 20.56 -1.35 28.72
CA GLN A 74 22.00 -1.12 28.57
C GLN A 74 22.82 -1.61 29.76
N ARG A 75 22.30 -1.44 30.97
CA ARG A 75 22.94 -1.91 32.20
C ARG A 75 22.99 -3.44 32.27
N ASP A 76 21.88 -4.11 31.96
CA ASP A 76 21.74 -5.55 32.17
C ASP A 76 22.15 -6.38 30.95
N HIS A 77 22.04 -5.81 29.74
CA HIS A 77 22.34 -6.47 28.47
C HIS A 77 23.30 -5.64 27.59
N PRO A 78 24.51 -5.29 28.08
CA PRO A 78 25.46 -4.44 27.34
C PRO A 78 25.88 -5.03 26.00
N HIS A 79 25.92 -6.36 25.88
CA HIS A 79 26.21 -7.08 24.64
C HIS A 79 25.21 -6.80 23.49
N LEU A 80 23.99 -6.32 23.80
CA LEU A 80 23.03 -5.85 22.79
C LEU A 80 23.39 -4.47 22.23
N PHE A 81 24.28 -3.75 22.91
CA PHE A 81 24.77 -2.42 22.54
C PHE A 81 26.14 -2.47 21.86
N ASP A 82 26.96 -3.47 22.18
CA ASP A 82 28.34 -3.67 21.71
C ASP A 82 28.48 -3.96 20.20
N GLN A 83 27.36 -4.14 19.49
CA GLN A 83 27.34 -4.09 18.02
C GLN A 83 27.21 -2.65 17.52
N GLN A 84 28.02 -1.72 18.05
CA GLN A 84 28.24 -0.45 17.35
C GLN A 84 29.02 -0.75 16.06
N PRO A 85 28.60 -0.24 14.90
CA PRO A 85 29.46 -0.19 13.73
C PRO A 85 30.73 0.54 14.13
N ARG A 86 31.90 -0.03 13.82
CA ARG A 86 33.20 0.64 14.07
C ARG A 86 33.13 2.05 13.47
N PRO A 87 33.43 3.12 14.24
CA PRO A 87 33.48 4.46 13.67
C PRO A 87 34.55 4.48 12.56
N GLY A 88 34.12 4.75 11.33
CA GLY A 88 34.97 4.75 10.14
C GLY A 88 34.77 3.58 9.18
N GLN A 89 33.98 2.57 9.54
CA GLN A 89 33.54 1.55 8.59
C GLN A 89 32.10 1.87 8.17
N PRO A 90 31.84 2.19 6.89
CA PRO A 90 30.47 2.31 6.39
C PRO A 90 29.70 1.06 6.82
N PRO A 91 28.40 1.15 7.17
CA PRO A 91 27.60 -0.06 7.27
C PRO A 91 27.90 -0.88 6.02
N GLU A 92 28.40 -2.11 6.17
CA GLU A 92 28.59 -2.98 5.02
C GLU A 92 27.26 -2.92 4.27
N PRO A 93 27.27 -2.45 3.01
CA PRO A 93 26.03 -2.27 2.28
C PRO A 93 25.32 -3.63 2.37
N PRO A 94 24.05 -3.66 2.83
CA PRO A 94 23.32 -4.90 2.95
C PRO A 94 23.54 -5.65 1.65
N THR A 95 23.95 -6.91 1.76
CA THR A 95 24.32 -7.67 0.56
C THR A 95 23.14 -7.58 -0.41
N SER A 96 23.39 -7.48 -1.72
CA SER A 96 22.32 -7.27 -2.71
C SER A 96 21.16 -8.26 -2.55
N ARG A 97 21.44 -9.43 -1.96
CA ARG A 97 20.48 -10.47 -1.57
C ARG A 97 19.58 -10.09 -0.40
N GLU A 98 20.12 -9.52 0.69
CA GLU A 98 19.34 -9.05 1.84
C GLU A 98 18.44 -7.86 1.46
N LEU A 99 18.95 -6.92 0.65
CA LEU A 99 18.13 -5.85 0.06
C LEU A 99 17.01 -6.40 -0.80
N LEU A 100 17.31 -7.37 -1.66
CA LEU A 100 16.31 -8.01 -2.51
C LEU A 100 15.25 -8.74 -1.70
N ASP A 101 15.62 -9.41 -0.61
CA ASP A 101 14.69 -10.15 0.23
C ASP A 101 13.81 -9.19 1.05
N ASP A 102 14.37 -8.08 1.58
CA ASP A 102 13.59 -7.03 2.24
C ASP A 102 12.63 -6.32 1.27
N MET A 103 13.07 -6.06 0.02
CA MET A 103 12.21 -5.48 -1.02
C MET A 103 11.10 -6.43 -1.45
N LYS A 104 11.37 -7.73 -1.57
CA LYS A 104 10.34 -8.74 -1.86
C LYS A 104 9.33 -8.85 -0.73
N LEU A 105 9.78 -8.75 0.51
CA LEU A 105 8.91 -8.80 1.68
C LEU A 105 8.00 -7.58 1.74
N ALA A 106 8.56 -6.38 1.57
CA ALA A 106 7.78 -5.13 1.51
C ALA A 106 6.73 -5.15 0.40
N LEU A 107 7.10 -5.65 -0.78
CA LEU A 107 6.18 -5.84 -1.89
C LEU A 107 5.07 -6.84 -1.53
N THR A 108 5.39 -7.91 -0.80
CA THR A 108 4.40 -8.91 -0.37
C THR A 108 3.41 -8.34 0.64
N ASP A 109 3.88 -7.51 1.58
CA ASP A 109 3.04 -6.83 2.57
C ASP A 109 2.10 -5.81 1.89
N GLU A 110 2.61 -5.03 0.93
CA GLU A 110 1.79 -4.11 0.14
C GLU A 110 0.73 -4.86 -0.69
N ILE A 111 1.09 -5.98 -1.33
CA ILE A 111 0.14 -6.85 -2.03
C ILE A 111 -0.97 -7.33 -1.07
N ALA A 112 -0.60 -7.72 0.15
CA ALA A 112 -1.56 -8.21 1.13
C ALA A 112 -2.51 -7.10 1.60
N GLU A 113 -2.00 -5.89 1.78
CA GLU A 113 -2.79 -4.72 2.16
C GLU A 113 -3.73 -4.27 1.05
N VAL A 114 -3.25 -4.20 -0.20
CA VAL A 114 -4.10 -3.90 -1.37
C VAL A 114 -5.21 -4.94 -1.52
N LYS A 115 -4.91 -6.23 -1.30
CA LYS A 115 -5.93 -7.29 -1.28
C LYS A 115 -6.95 -7.10 -0.16
N ARG A 116 -6.53 -6.61 1.01
CA ARG A 116 -7.41 -6.35 2.14
C ARG A 116 -8.34 -5.19 1.85
N GLU A 117 -7.79 -4.09 1.35
CA GLU A 117 -8.54 -2.91 0.95
C GLU A 117 -9.55 -3.21 -0.16
N LEU A 118 -9.16 -3.98 -1.19
CA LEU A 118 -10.07 -4.44 -2.25
C LEU A 118 -11.18 -5.39 -1.74
N ASN A 119 -10.95 -6.12 -0.65
CA ASN A 119 -12.00 -6.94 -0.04
C ASN A 119 -12.96 -6.12 0.82
N ASP A 120 -12.43 -5.12 1.55
CA ASP A 120 -13.23 -4.22 2.39
C ASP A 120 -14.05 -3.24 1.52
N HIS A 121 -13.51 -2.85 0.36
CA HIS A 121 -14.10 -1.94 -0.61
C HIS A 121 -14.09 -2.55 -2.02
N PRO A 122 -14.98 -3.51 -2.32
CA PRO A 122 -15.04 -4.15 -3.62
C PRO A 122 -15.45 -3.17 -4.71
N LEU A 123 -14.73 -3.20 -5.83
CA LEU A 123 -15.10 -2.47 -7.04
C LEU A 123 -16.22 -3.21 -7.74
N ASN A 124 -17.46 -2.75 -7.54
CA ASN A 124 -18.62 -3.37 -8.18
C ASN A 124 -18.95 -2.66 -9.49
N ALA A 125 -19.40 -3.44 -10.47
CA ALA A 125 -19.82 -2.93 -11.75
C ALA A 125 -20.98 -3.74 -12.33
N TRP A 126 -21.69 -3.19 -13.31
CA TRP A 126 -22.78 -3.85 -14.02
C TRP A 126 -22.57 -3.74 -15.52
N VAL A 127 -22.69 -4.89 -16.20
CA VAL A 127 -22.64 -4.92 -17.66
C VAL A 127 -23.88 -4.22 -18.21
N GLN A 128 -23.69 -3.13 -18.93
CA GLN A 128 -24.80 -2.43 -19.56
C GLN A 128 -25.16 -3.08 -20.88
N HIS A 129 -24.20 -3.15 -21.81
CA HIS A 129 -24.42 -3.71 -23.13
C HIS A 129 -23.10 -4.15 -23.79
N GLU A 130 -23.24 -5.02 -24.78
CA GLU A 130 -22.17 -5.44 -25.67
C GLU A 130 -21.93 -4.35 -26.73
N LEU A 131 -20.68 -3.93 -26.90
CA LEU A 131 -20.28 -2.96 -27.91
C LEU A 131 -19.95 -3.64 -29.25
N GLY A 132 -19.64 -4.94 -29.21
CA GLY A 132 -19.39 -5.79 -30.38
C GLY A 132 -18.07 -6.54 -30.29
N MET A 133 -17.61 -7.07 -31.42
CA MET A 133 -16.32 -7.75 -31.52
C MET A 133 -15.19 -6.77 -31.84
N ALA A 134 -14.08 -6.89 -31.13
CA ALA A 134 -12.80 -6.33 -31.52
C ALA A 134 -12.21 -7.11 -32.71
N GLY A 135 -11.38 -6.44 -33.52
CA GLY A 135 -10.88 -6.97 -34.80
C GLY A 135 -10.00 -8.23 -34.71
N ASP A 136 -9.59 -8.61 -33.51
CA ASP A 136 -8.79 -9.79 -33.17
C ASP A 136 -9.62 -11.02 -32.74
N GLY A 137 -10.95 -10.88 -32.66
CA GLY A 137 -11.85 -11.93 -32.17
C GLY A 137 -12.22 -11.82 -30.70
N SER A 138 -11.74 -10.78 -30.00
CA SER A 138 -12.15 -10.45 -28.63
C SER A 138 -13.52 -9.75 -28.62
N PHE A 139 -14.23 -9.75 -27.48
CA PHE A 139 -15.55 -9.14 -27.33
C PHE A 139 -15.48 -7.96 -26.37
N LEU A 140 -16.11 -6.84 -26.74
CA LEU A 140 -16.08 -5.58 -26.03
C LEU A 140 -17.39 -5.33 -25.28
N TYR A 141 -17.28 -4.94 -24.02
CA TYR A 141 -18.41 -4.63 -23.18
C TYR A 141 -18.23 -3.29 -22.47
N GLU A 142 -19.35 -2.58 -22.32
CA GLU A 142 -19.43 -1.38 -21.49
C GLU A 142 -20.06 -1.73 -20.14
N SER A 143 -19.50 -1.20 -19.06
CA SER A 143 -20.06 -1.37 -17.72
C SER A 143 -20.03 -0.10 -16.90
N TYR A 144 -21.08 0.08 -16.11
CA TYR A 144 -21.13 1.11 -15.09
C TYR A 144 -20.43 0.62 -13.83
N VAL A 145 -19.57 1.45 -13.24
CA VAL A 145 -18.83 1.14 -12.02
C VAL A 145 -19.39 1.96 -10.85
N GLU A 146 -19.59 1.29 -9.72
CA GLU A 146 -19.95 1.91 -8.46
C GLU A 146 -18.75 2.60 -7.82
N LEU A 147 -18.45 3.82 -8.27
CA LEU A 147 -17.45 4.70 -7.67
C LEU A 147 -18.05 6.07 -7.35
N PRO A 148 -17.53 6.79 -6.35
CA PRO A 148 -17.88 8.20 -6.17
C PRO A 148 -17.58 8.97 -7.46
N ARG A 149 -18.48 9.88 -7.87
CA ARG A 149 -18.27 10.66 -9.11
C ARG A 149 -16.97 11.47 -9.01
N ASP A 150 -16.30 11.66 -10.14
CA ASP A 150 -15.03 12.39 -10.28
C ASP A 150 -13.81 11.76 -9.58
N THR A 151 -13.85 10.47 -9.24
CA THR A 151 -12.65 9.74 -8.75
C THR A 151 -11.88 9.08 -9.88
N GLU A 152 -10.55 9.05 -9.77
CA GLU A 152 -9.72 8.25 -10.66
C GLU A 152 -9.97 6.74 -10.46
N PHE A 153 -10.00 5.98 -11.55
CA PHE A 153 -10.12 4.53 -11.45
C PHE A 153 -8.81 3.94 -10.91
N PRO A 154 -8.86 3.08 -9.88
CA PRO A 154 -7.66 2.58 -9.22
C PRO A 154 -6.86 1.57 -10.07
N ILE A 155 -7.41 1.11 -11.21
CA ILE A 155 -6.77 0.16 -12.12
C ILE A 155 -6.39 0.90 -13.40
N PRO A 156 -5.10 0.90 -13.82
CA PRO A 156 -4.69 1.50 -15.09
C PRO A 156 -5.27 0.77 -16.30
N GLU A 157 -5.46 1.50 -17.40
CA GLU A 157 -5.78 0.95 -18.71
C GLU A 157 -4.69 -0.03 -19.19
N GLY A 158 -5.09 -1.08 -19.90
CA GLY A 158 -4.24 -2.17 -20.38
C GLY A 158 -3.92 -3.24 -19.34
N VAL A 159 -4.40 -3.13 -18.11
CA VAL A 159 -4.20 -4.13 -17.05
C VAL A 159 -5.29 -5.20 -17.10
N GLY A 160 -4.90 -6.47 -16.96
CA GLY A 160 -5.83 -7.58 -16.83
C GLY A 160 -6.65 -7.50 -15.54
N ILE A 161 -7.94 -7.79 -15.64
CA ILE A 161 -8.89 -7.85 -14.54
C ILE A 161 -9.66 -9.17 -14.59
N PHE A 162 -10.09 -9.65 -13.43
CA PHE A 162 -11.05 -10.74 -13.32
C PHE A 162 -12.43 -10.18 -12.99
N LEU A 163 -13.44 -10.67 -13.71
CA LEU A 163 -14.84 -10.39 -13.43
C LEU A 163 -15.38 -11.52 -12.57
N LYS A 164 -15.81 -11.21 -11.34
CA LYS A 164 -16.41 -12.15 -10.42
C LYS A 164 -17.92 -11.93 -10.36
N PHE A 165 -18.65 -12.76 -11.09
CA PHE A 165 -20.11 -12.79 -11.05
C PHE A 165 -20.62 -13.57 -9.82
N PRO A 166 -21.91 -13.42 -9.46
CA PRO A 166 -22.58 -14.32 -8.55
C PRO A 166 -22.47 -15.76 -9.05
N ARG A 167 -22.27 -16.73 -8.15
CA ARG A 167 -22.11 -18.16 -8.51
C ARG A 167 -23.28 -18.74 -9.31
N SER A 168 -24.47 -18.15 -9.22
CA SER A 168 -25.65 -18.54 -10.00
C SER A 168 -25.56 -18.16 -11.48
N VAL A 169 -24.69 -17.21 -11.83
CA VAL A 169 -24.48 -16.70 -13.18
C VAL A 169 -23.23 -17.33 -13.80
N ASP A 170 -22.09 -17.23 -13.11
CA ASP A 170 -20.86 -17.94 -13.47
C ASP A 170 -20.12 -18.40 -12.21
N PRO A 171 -19.81 -19.71 -12.07
CA PRO A 171 -19.02 -20.20 -10.95
C PRO A 171 -17.52 -19.87 -11.06
N TYR A 172 -17.05 -19.46 -12.24
CA TYR A 172 -15.63 -19.17 -12.51
C TYR A 172 -15.36 -17.67 -12.62
N LEU A 173 -14.09 -17.30 -12.49
CA LEU A 173 -13.63 -15.94 -12.77
C LEU A 173 -13.46 -15.78 -14.28
N VAL A 174 -14.04 -14.72 -14.84
CA VAL A 174 -13.88 -14.38 -16.26
C VAL A 174 -12.67 -13.46 -16.41
N GLU A 175 -11.72 -13.83 -17.26
CA GLU A 175 -10.56 -13.00 -17.59
C GLU A 175 -10.95 -11.91 -18.58
N ALA A 176 -10.56 -10.67 -18.27
CA ALA A 176 -10.78 -9.50 -19.11
C ALA A 176 -9.55 -8.58 -19.08
N THR A 177 -9.45 -7.66 -20.04
CA THR A 177 -8.49 -6.55 -20.00
C THR A 177 -9.24 -5.24 -19.91
N LEU A 178 -8.84 -4.34 -19.00
CA LEU A 178 -9.41 -3.01 -18.93
C LEU A 178 -8.86 -2.16 -20.09
N LEU A 179 -9.74 -1.54 -20.88
CA LEU A 179 -9.32 -0.73 -22.04
C LEU A 179 -9.44 0.77 -21.76
N SER A 180 -10.50 1.20 -21.11
CA SER A 180 -10.70 2.61 -20.80
C SER A 180 -11.58 2.83 -19.57
N TYR A 181 -11.44 4.02 -18.98
CA TYR A 181 -12.32 4.52 -17.94
C TYR A 181 -12.75 5.96 -18.22
N ASP A 182 -14.06 6.21 -18.20
CA ASP A 182 -14.66 7.55 -18.21
C ASP A 182 -15.12 7.93 -16.80
N ALA A 183 -14.38 8.84 -16.16
CA ALA A 183 -14.65 9.32 -14.81
C ALA A 183 -15.97 10.07 -14.68
N LEU A 184 -16.40 10.80 -15.72
CA LEU A 184 -17.60 11.64 -15.68
C LEU A 184 -18.86 10.80 -15.59
N ASN A 185 -18.88 9.69 -16.34
CA ASN A 185 -20.01 8.78 -16.41
C ASN A 185 -19.81 7.52 -15.54
N SER A 186 -18.64 7.37 -14.93
CA SER A 186 -18.22 6.17 -14.18
C SER A 186 -18.36 4.89 -15.01
N LEU A 187 -17.95 4.96 -16.28
CA LEU A 187 -18.04 3.85 -17.23
C LEU A 187 -16.66 3.25 -17.49
N ILE A 188 -16.61 1.94 -17.60
CA ILE A 188 -15.43 1.22 -18.09
C ILE A 188 -15.75 0.49 -19.39
N ILE A 189 -14.73 0.38 -20.24
CA ILE A 189 -14.73 -0.54 -21.36
C ILE A 189 -13.71 -1.62 -21.07
N PHE A 190 -14.11 -2.88 -21.25
CA PHE A 190 -13.19 -4.01 -21.14
C PHE A 190 -13.39 -5.02 -22.28
N GLU A 191 -12.32 -5.73 -22.58
CA GLU A 191 -12.30 -6.83 -23.54
C GLU A 191 -12.31 -8.18 -22.83
N VAL A 192 -12.99 -9.17 -23.40
CA VAL A 192 -12.94 -10.57 -23.00
C VAL A 192 -12.67 -11.47 -24.20
N THR A 193 -11.92 -12.54 -23.99
CA THR A 193 -11.60 -13.52 -25.06
C THR A 193 -12.76 -14.44 -25.40
N ARG A 194 -13.71 -14.60 -24.46
CA ARG A 194 -14.93 -15.40 -24.65
C ARG A 194 -16.15 -14.52 -24.43
N PRO A 195 -17.19 -14.64 -25.28
CA PRO A 195 -18.36 -13.79 -25.17
C PRO A 195 -19.10 -14.05 -23.86
N LEU A 196 -19.57 -12.99 -23.23
CA LEU A 196 -20.45 -13.08 -22.08
C LEU A 196 -21.83 -13.56 -22.54
N SER A 197 -22.41 -14.51 -21.80
CA SER A 197 -23.78 -14.95 -22.06
C SER A 197 -24.81 -13.88 -21.67
N SER A 198 -26.04 -14.00 -22.18
CA SER A 198 -27.15 -13.09 -21.85
C SER A 198 -27.47 -12.98 -20.35
N ARG A 199 -27.04 -13.95 -19.53
CA ARG A 199 -27.21 -13.90 -18.06
C ARG A 199 -26.24 -12.94 -17.38
N HIS A 200 -25.14 -12.59 -18.03
CA HIS A 200 -24.15 -11.66 -17.49
C HIS A 200 -24.58 -10.20 -17.69
N VAL A 201 -25.29 -9.91 -18.79
CA VAL A 201 -25.79 -8.58 -19.10
C VAL A 201 -26.81 -8.15 -18.04
N GLY A 202 -26.64 -6.96 -17.47
CA GLY A 202 -27.46 -6.44 -16.37
C GLY A 202 -27.15 -7.05 -15.00
N THR A 203 -26.19 -7.97 -14.90
CA THR A 203 -25.78 -8.56 -13.62
C THR A 203 -24.61 -7.80 -13.02
N GLN A 204 -24.65 -7.58 -11.70
CA GLN A 204 -23.54 -7.01 -10.95
C GLN A 204 -22.39 -8.01 -10.86
N PHE A 205 -21.16 -7.54 -11.05
CA PHE A 205 -19.94 -8.30 -10.80
C PHE A 205 -18.94 -7.47 -10.03
N THR A 206 -18.02 -8.16 -9.33
CA THR A 206 -16.89 -7.51 -8.68
C THR A 206 -15.67 -7.58 -9.59
N ILE A 207 -14.99 -6.44 -9.76
CA ILE A 207 -13.73 -6.32 -10.48
C ILE A 207 -12.59 -6.67 -9.54
N ILE A 208 -11.76 -7.62 -9.94
CA ILE A 208 -10.56 -8.02 -9.21
C ILE A 208 -9.34 -7.79 -10.09
N PRO A 209 -8.45 -6.84 -9.78
CA PRO A 209 -7.26 -6.61 -10.58
C PRO A 209 -6.31 -7.82 -10.54
N ARG A 210 -5.65 -8.10 -11.66
CA ARG A 210 -4.50 -9.02 -11.67
C ARG A 210 -3.33 -8.34 -10.98
N LEU A 211 -3.13 -8.65 -9.70
CA LEU A 211 -2.17 -7.96 -8.84
C LEU A 211 -0.75 -7.92 -9.41
N GLU A 212 -0.29 -9.00 -10.05
CA GLU A 212 1.06 -9.03 -10.63
C GLU A 212 1.22 -7.98 -11.76
N GLU A 213 0.24 -7.88 -12.65
CA GLU A 213 0.24 -6.89 -13.74
C GLU A 213 0.03 -5.47 -13.20
N LEU A 214 -0.83 -5.31 -12.19
CA LEU A 214 -1.05 -4.03 -11.52
C LEU A 214 0.23 -3.50 -10.88
N LEU A 215 1.01 -4.35 -10.19
CA LEU A 215 2.28 -3.95 -9.58
C LEU A 215 3.32 -3.57 -10.63
N VAL A 216 3.38 -4.30 -11.75
CA VAL A 216 4.27 -3.95 -12.87
C VAL A 216 3.89 -2.59 -13.45
N ALA A 217 2.60 -2.34 -13.67
CA ALA A 217 2.09 -1.06 -14.17
C ALA A 217 2.35 0.09 -13.19
N LEU A 218 2.11 -0.12 -11.89
CA LEU A 218 2.38 0.87 -10.84
C LEU A 218 3.88 1.19 -10.75
N LYS A 219 4.75 0.18 -10.80
CA LYS A 219 6.20 0.38 -10.82
C LYS A 219 6.65 1.19 -12.04
N ALA A 220 6.06 0.92 -13.22
CA ALA A 220 6.35 1.68 -14.43
C ALA A 220 5.91 3.14 -14.30
N ARG A 221 4.71 3.40 -13.76
CA ARG A 221 4.20 4.76 -13.48
C ARG A 221 5.09 5.51 -12.47
N LEU A 222 5.49 4.86 -11.38
CA LEU A 222 6.40 5.45 -10.38
C LEU A 222 7.75 5.81 -11.00
N SER A 223 8.33 4.91 -11.79
CA SER A 223 9.59 5.16 -12.51
C SER A 223 9.49 6.33 -13.49
N ALA A 224 8.36 6.43 -14.19
CA ALA A 224 8.08 7.54 -15.12
C ALA A 224 7.92 8.87 -14.37
N LEU A 225 7.24 8.88 -13.22
CA LEU A 225 7.08 10.06 -12.36
C LEU A 225 8.41 10.52 -11.77
N GLU A 226 9.28 9.61 -11.34
CA GLU A 226 10.63 9.95 -10.86
C GLU A 226 11.46 10.58 -11.97
N SER A 227 11.39 10.02 -13.19
CA SER A 227 12.06 10.56 -14.37
C SER A 227 11.52 11.95 -14.74
N ALA A 228 10.21 12.15 -14.69
CA ALA A 228 9.57 13.45 -14.94
C ALA A 228 9.93 14.49 -13.87
N LYS A 229 9.95 14.11 -12.59
CA LYS A 229 10.41 14.95 -11.48
C LYS A 229 11.87 15.36 -11.66
N ALA A 230 12.74 14.41 -12.03
CA ALA A 230 14.15 14.69 -12.29
C ALA A 230 14.31 15.65 -13.47
N ALA A 231 13.58 15.43 -14.57
CA ALA A 231 13.59 16.32 -15.73
C ALA A 231 13.07 17.73 -15.40
N LEU A 232 11.98 17.85 -14.64
CA LEU A 232 11.44 19.13 -14.17
C LEU A 232 12.44 19.85 -13.25
N SER A 233 13.05 19.13 -12.31
CA SER A 233 14.06 19.68 -11.40
C SER A 233 15.27 20.20 -12.18
N TRP A 234 15.73 19.44 -13.19
CA TRP A 234 16.80 19.85 -14.09
C TRP A 234 16.42 21.08 -14.94
N ARG A 235 15.17 21.19 -15.40
CA ARG A 235 14.68 22.36 -16.15
C ARG A 235 14.56 23.60 -15.26
N LEU A 236 14.09 23.45 -14.02
CA LEU A 236 14.04 24.52 -13.02
C LEU A 236 15.43 25.03 -12.67
N LEU A 237 16.41 24.13 -12.53
CA LEU A 237 17.81 24.48 -12.26
C LEU A 237 18.50 25.21 -13.42
N ARG A 238 18.08 24.96 -14.67
CA ARG A 238 18.61 25.66 -15.87
C ARG A 238 17.90 26.97 -16.19
N GLY A 239 16.80 27.30 -15.52
CA GLY A 239 16.01 28.50 -15.79
C GLY A 239 15.20 28.43 -17.11
N ASP A 240 15.06 27.24 -17.71
CA ASP A 240 14.33 27.03 -18.96
C ASP A 240 12.82 26.86 -18.70
N PHE A 241 12.22 27.88 -18.08
CA PHE A 241 10.78 27.92 -17.81
C PHE A 241 10.19 29.28 -18.19
N THR A 242 9.34 29.28 -19.21
CA THR A 242 8.30 30.30 -19.37
C THR A 242 7.08 29.84 -18.56
N PRO A 243 6.78 30.47 -17.41
CA PRO A 243 5.57 30.15 -16.67
C PRO A 243 4.34 30.41 -17.52
N GLU A 244 3.62 29.36 -17.89
CA GLU A 244 2.23 29.52 -18.30
C GLU A 244 1.48 30.10 -17.10
N ARG A 245 1.04 31.35 -17.21
CA ARG A 245 0.10 31.96 -16.28
C ARG A 245 -1.23 31.21 -16.38
N ARG A 246 -1.36 30.09 -15.67
CA ARG A 246 -2.68 29.57 -15.32
C ARG A 246 -3.24 30.48 -14.25
N SER A 247 -4.22 31.30 -14.61
CA SER A 247 -5.00 32.08 -13.66
C SER A 247 -5.69 31.10 -12.72
N TRP A 248 -5.23 31.05 -11.47
CA TRP A 248 -5.90 30.32 -10.40
C TRP A 248 -7.23 31.03 -10.10
N ASN A 249 -8.30 30.64 -10.79
CA ASN A 249 -9.67 31.06 -10.48
C ASN A 249 -10.20 30.21 -9.32
N GLY A 250 -9.51 30.29 -8.18
CA GLY A 250 -10.05 29.84 -6.90
C GLY A 250 -10.91 30.96 -6.32
N PRO A 251 -11.98 30.65 -5.58
CA PRO A 251 -12.73 31.67 -4.89
C PRO A 251 -11.81 32.29 -3.85
N VAL A 252 -11.36 33.52 -4.11
CA VAL A 252 -10.82 34.38 -3.06
C VAL A 252 -12.01 34.68 -2.15
N SER A 253 -12.20 33.83 -1.13
CA SER A 253 -12.97 34.20 0.04
C SER A 253 -12.24 35.39 0.67
N LYS A 254 -12.61 36.60 0.26
CA LYS A 254 -12.28 37.84 0.97
C LYS A 254 -13.11 37.86 2.24
N LEU A 255 -12.81 36.99 3.20
CA LEU A 255 -13.29 37.10 4.58
C LEU A 255 -12.62 36.00 5.39
N GLY A 256 -11.77 36.43 6.32
CA GLY A 256 -11.23 35.60 7.39
C GLY A 256 -9.73 35.41 7.29
N LEU A 257 -9.02 36.11 8.18
CA LEU A 257 -7.62 36.02 8.64
C LEU A 257 -6.97 37.40 8.46
N ASP A 258 -7.19 38.34 9.37
CA ASP A 258 -6.50 38.51 10.67
C ASP A 258 -5.90 39.94 10.56
N ASN A 259 -5.85 40.82 11.54
CA ASN A 259 -5.93 40.68 12.98
C ASN A 259 -6.07 42.09 13.60
N PRO A 260 -6.25 42.19 14.93
CA PRO A 260 -6.52 43.41 15.67
C PRO A 260 -5.30 44.32 15.78
N GLN A 261 -5.55 45.63 15.70
CA GLN A 261 -4.94 46.72 16.48
C GLN A 261 -5.78 47.97 16.31
#